data_AF-A0A6G1RWS1-F1
#
_entry.id   AF-A0A6G1RWS1-F1
#
_cell.length_a   1.000
_cell.length_b   1.000
_cell.length_c   1.000
_cell.angle_alpha   90.00
_cell.angle_beta   90.00
_cell.angle_gamma   90.00
#
_symmetry.space_group_name_H-M   'P 1'
#
loop_
_entity.id
_entity.type
_entity.pdbx_description
1 polymer ?
#
loop_
_entity_poly.entity_id
_entity_poly.type
_entity_poly.pdbx_seq_one_letter_code
_entity_poly.pdbx_strand_id
1 'polypeptide(L)'
;NLFLTPGLLEAETMRHIFMNNYLLCNEISERVVQHFVHCIETHGRHVEYLRFLQTIVKADGKYVKKCQDMVMTELINGGEDVLIFYNDRASFPVLLQMMCSERDRADESGPLAYHITLVELLAACTEGKNVYTEIKCNSLLPLDDIVRVVTHDDCIPEVKIAYVNFVNHCYVDTEVEMKEIY
;
A
#
# COMPACT_ATOMS: atom_id res chain seq x y z
N ASN A 1 -0.95 27.33 -0.85
CA ASN A 1 -1.90 26.52 -1.63
C ASN A 1 -1.10 25.54 -2.47
N LEU A 2 -0.95 24.30 -1.97
CA LEU A 2 -0.48 23.20 -2.81
C LEU A 2 -1.52 22.96 -3.92
N PHE A 3 -1.06 22.58 -5.10
CA PHE A 3 -1.90 22.19 -6.23
C PHE A 3 -2.64 20.88 -5.87
N LEU A 4 -3.81 20.99 -5.26
CA LEU A 4 -4.71 19.87 -4.93
C LEU A 4 -5.72 19.68 -6.06
N THR A 5 -5.23 19.25 -7.22
CA THR A 5 -6.07 18.83 -8.35
C THR A 5 -6.12 17.31 -8.41
N PRO A 6 -7.16 16.72 -9.02
CA PRO A 6 -7.27 15.26 -9.18
C PRO A 6 -6.49 14.73 -10.39
N GLY A 7 -5.50 15.46 -10.89
CA GLY A 7 -4.76 15.03 -12.07
C GLY A 7 -3.62 14.07 -11.71
N LEU A 8 -3.43 13.03 -12.53
CA LEU A 8 -2.37 12.04 -12.33
C LEU A 8 -0.96 12.66 -12.46
N LEU A 9 -0.79 13.64 -13.35
CA LEU A 9 0.47 14.37 -13.49
C LEU A 9 0.79 15.19 -12.24
N GLU A 10 -0.23 15.71 -11.57
CA GLU A 10 -0.08 16.44 -10.32
C GLU A 10 0.24 15.51 -9.16
N ALA A 11 -0.33 14.30 -9.12
CA ALA A 11 0.10 13.24 -8.20
C ALA A 11 1.59 12.90 -8.39
N GLU A 12 2.03 12.75 -9.64
CA GLU A 12 3.44 12.43 -9.95
C GLU A 12 4.37 13.62 -9.65
N THR A 13 3.92 14.84 -9.91
CA THR A 13 4.66 16.07 -9.54
C THR A 13 4.82 16.16 -8.02
N MET A 14 3.74 15.92 -7.29
CA MET A 14 3.72 15.87 -5.83
C MET A 14 4.63 14.79 -5.29
N ARG A 15 4.63 13.60 -5.89
CA ARG A 15 5.57 12.52 -5.58
C ARG A 15 7.00 13.02 -5.66
N HIS A 16 7.41 13.63 -6.77
CA HIS A 16 8.77 14.11 -6.95
C HIS A 16 9.15 15.29 -6.04
N ILE A 17 8.22 16.14 -5.64
CA ILE A 17 8.46 17.22 -4.67
C ILE A 17 8.82 16.66 -3.28
N PHE A 18 8.15 15.60 -2.86
CA PHE A 18 8.32 15.00 -1.53
C PHE A 18 9.39 13.90 -1.51
N MET A 19 9.74 13.33 -2.67
CA MET A 19 10.72 12.26 -2.79
C MET A 19 12.06 12.64 -2.16
N ASN A 20 12.54 11.79 -1.25
CA ASN A 20 13.78 12.01 -0.49
C ASN A 20 13.83 13.29 0.35
N ASN A 21 12.67 13.91 0.62
CA ASN A 21 12.58 15.11 1.44
C ASN A 21 11.88 14.83 2.78
N TYR A 22 12.61 14.20 3.71
CA TYR A 22 12.09 13.80 5.01
C TYR A 22 11.45 14.95 5.81
N LEU A 23 12.05 16.15 5.79
CA LEU A 23 11.52 17.31 6.52
C LEU A 23 10.16 17.74 5.95
N LEU A 24 10.06 17.82 4.62
CA LEU A 24 8.82 18.19 3.96
C LEU A 24 7.71 17.15 4.19
N CYS A 25 8.05 15.85 4.15
CA CYS A 25 7.09 14.80 4.50
C CYS A 25 6.59 14.93 5.94
N ASN A 26 7.44 15.29 6.91
CA ASN A 26 7.00 15.49 8.30
C ASN A 26 6.02 16.67 8.48
N GLU A 27 6.15 17.71 7.64
CA GLU A 27 5.33 18.91 7.68
C GLU A 27 4.06 18.81 6.82
N ILE A 28 3.87 17.70 6.09
CA ILE A 28 2.70 17.53 5.25
C ILE A 28 1.40 17.65 6.06
N SER A 29 0.42 18.34 5.48
CA SER A 29 -0.91 18.46 6.05
C SER A 29 -1.76 17.24 5.71
N GLU A 30 -2.53 16.78 6.68
CA GLU A 30 -3.54 15.73 6.54
C GLU A 30 -4.50 15.98 5.36
N ARG A 31 -4.82 17.25 5.06
CA ARG A 31 -5.67 17.62 3.91
C ARG A 31 -5.11 17.15 2.57
N VAL A 32 -3.79 17.06 2.44
CA VAL A 32 -3.15 16.57 1.21
C VAL A 32 -3.36 15.06 1.08
N VAL A 33 -3.25 14.32 2.19
CA VAL A 33 -3.49 12.87 2.23
C VAL A 33 -4.96 12.58 1.90
N GLN A 34 -5.88 13.25 2.58
CA GLN A 34 -7.31 13.18 2.33
C GLN A 34 -7.66 13.45 0.86
N HIS A 35 -7.06 14.49 0.27
CA HIS A 35 -7.27 14.81 -1.14
C HIS A 35 -6.91 13.65 -2.06
N PHE A 36 -5.74 13.03 -1.89
CA PHE A 36 -5.31 11.95 -2.79
C PHE A 36 -6.05 10.64 -2.56
N VAL A 37 -6.47 10.34 -1.32
CA VAL A 37 -7.39 9.22 -1.05
C VAL A 37 -8.75 9.48 -1.69
N HIS A 38 -9.28 10.69 -1.57
CA HIS A 38 -10.53 11.06 -2.24
C HIS A 38 -10.44 11.01 -3.76
N CYS A 39 -9.28 11.32 -4.34
CA CYS A 39 -9.04 11.16 -5.78
C CYS A 39 -9.14 9.70 -6.21
N ILE A 40 -8.70 8.74 -5.39
CA ILE A 40 -8.88 7.32 -5.67
C ILE A 40 -10.37 6.96 -5.68
N GLU A 41 -11.13 7.41 -4.68
CA GLU A 41 -12.58 7.15 -4.58
C GLU A 41 -13.36 7.69 -5.79
N THR A 42 -13.03 8.90 -6.23
CA THR A 42 -13.86 9.64 -7.20
C THR A 42 -13.35 9.60 -8.64
N HIS A 43 -12.05 9.37 -8.84
CA HIS A 43 -11.42 9.39 -10.16
C HIS A 43 -10.80 8.04 -10.54
N GLY A 44 -10.83 7.06 -9.65
CA GLY A 44 -10.43 5.69 -9.92
C GLY A 44 -9.10 5.28 -9.29
N ARG A 45 -8.89 3.97 -9.27
CA ARG A 45 -7.74 3.29 -8.66
C ARG A 45 -6.50 3.41 -9.55
N HIS A 46 -5.85 4.56 -9.45
CA HIS A 46 -4.62 4.88 -10.18
C HIS A 46 -3.37 4.71 -9.30
N VAL A 47 -2.32 4.11 -9.87
CA VAL A 47 -1.06 3.82 -9.15
C VAL A 47 -0.32 5.08 -8.72
N GLU A 48 -0.48 6.18 -9.46
CA GLU A 48 0.16 7.48 -9.22
C GLU A 48 -0.25 8.05 -7.86
N TYR A 49 -1.52 7.92 -7.48
CA TYR A 49 -2.00 8.35 -6.17
C TYR A 49 -1.35 7.53 -5.06
N LEU A 50 -1.29 6.21 -5.19
CA LEU A 50 -0.64 5.35 -4.19
C LEU A 50 0.87 5.61 -4.09
N ARG A 51 1.56 5.84 -5.22
CA ARG A 51 2.99 6.14 -5.25
C ARG A 51 3.31 7.46 -4.55
N PHE A 52 2.44 8.47 -4.67
CA PHE A 52 2.56 9.68 -3.87
C PHE A 52 2.43 9.37 -2.37
N LEU A 53 1.38 8.63 -1.96
CA LEU A 53 1.18 8.24 -0.57
C LEU A 53 2.37 7.42 -0.02
N GLN A 54 2.94 6.54 -0.83
CA GLN A 54 4.14 5.76 -0.49
C GLN A 54 5.36 6.64 -0.25
N THR A 55 5.50 7.71 -1.05
CA THR A 55 6.64 8.63 -0.95
C THR A 55 6.61 9.44 0.36
N ILE A 56 5.43 9.77 0.87
CA ILE A 56 5.32 10.56 2.11
C ILE A 56 5.47 9.70 3.37
N VAL A 57 5.20 8.39 3.31
CA VAL A 57 5.42 7.48 4.45
C VAL A 57 6.88 7.10 4.63
N LYS A 58 7.68 7.07 3.55
CA LYS A 58 9.11 6.76 3.59
C LYS A 58 9.90 7.70 2.68
N ALA A 59 10.78 8.50 3.28
CA ALA A 59 11.63 9.45 2.57
C ALA A 59 13.06 9.42 3.11
N ASP A 60 14.05 9.50 2.23
CA ASP A 60 15.48 9.49 2.60
C ASP A 60 15.85 8.24 3.44
N GLY A 61 15.29 7.09 3.08
CA GLY A 61 15.47 5.83 3.81
C GLY A 61 14.83 5.78 5.20
N LYS A 62 14.14 6.84 5.63
CA LYS A 62 13.51 6.95 6.94
C LYS A 62 11.99 6.89 6.80
N TYR A 63 11.37 6.16 7.71
CA TYR A 63 9.92 6.14 7.85
C TYR A 63 9.45 7.40 8.60
N VAL A 64 8.30 7.93 8.19
CA VAL A 64 7.68 9.12 8.75
C VAL A 64 6.43 8.68 9.51
N LYS A 65 6.58 8.32 10.79
CA LYS A 65 5.50 7.71 11.60
C LYS A 65 4.17 8.45 11.53
N LYS A 66 4.21 9.78 11.61
CA LYS A 66 3.02 10.64 11.47
C LYS A 66 2.32 10.43 10.12
N CYS A 67 3.08 10.30 9.03
CA CYS A 67 2.51 10.03 7.70
C CYS A 67 1.97 8.61 7.59
N GLN A 68 2.65 7.61 8.15
CA GLN A 68 2.13 6.24 8.20
C GLN A 68 0.75 6.19 8.87
N ASP A 69 0.59 6.85 10.01
CA ASP A 69 -0.68 6.89 10.76
C ASP A 69 -1.78 7.61 9.95
N MET A 70 -1.47 8.77 9.36
CA MET A 70 -2.42 9.53 8.54
C MET A 70 -2.84 8.74 7.30
N VAL A 71 -1.89 8.19 6.55
CA VAL A 71 -2.17 7.41 5.33
C VAL A 71 -2.99 6.17 5.67
N MET A 72 -2.62 5.42 6.72
CA MET A 72 -3.38 4.24 7.15
C MET A 72 -4.83 4.59 7.52
N THR A 73 -5.02 5.68 8.27
CA THR A 73 -6.35 6.14 8.67
C THR A 73 -7.20 6.48 7.46
N GLU A 74 -6.67 7.26 6.52
CA GLU A 74 -7.43 7.68 5.34
C GLU A 74 -7.70 6.52 4.37
N LEU A 75 -6.75 5.60 4.18
CA LEU A 75 -6.98 4.39 3.38
C LEU A 75 -8.15 3.55 3.94
N ILE A 76 -8.22 3.38 5.26
CA ILE A 76 -9.32 2.66 5.92
C ILE A 76 -10.64 3.41 5.76
N ASN A 77 -10.63 4.74 5.89
CA ASN A 77 -11.83 5.56 5.70
C ASN A 77 -12.37 5.45 4.27
N GLY A 78 -11.48 5.33 3.27
CA GLY A 78 -11.86 5.13 1.87
C GLY A 78 -12.42 3.75 1.53
N GLY A 79 -12.37 2.79 2.48
CA GLY A 79 -13.06 1.51 2.37
C GLY A 79 -12.75 0.74 1.08
N GLU A 80 -13.75 0.05 0.52
CA GLU A 80 -13.59 -0.80 -0.66
C GLU A 80 -13.29 -0.01 -1.95
N ASP A 81 -13.60 1.28 -2.01
CA ASP A 81 -13.27 2.12 -3.17
C ASP A 81 -11.75 2.29 -3.32
N VAL A 82 -11.02 2.28 -2.21
CA VAL A 82 -9.56 2.42 -2.15
C VAL A 82 -8.85 1.09 -1.90
N LEU A 83 -9.31 0.35 -0.89
CA LEU A 83 -8.74 -0.91 -0.42
C LEU A 83 -9.37 -2.09 -1.17
N ILE A 84 -8.72 -2.53 -2.24
CA ILE A 84 -9.12 -3.75 -2.96
C ILE A 84 -8.14 -4.90 -2.71
N PHE A 85 -8.66 -5.95 -2.11
CA PHE A 85 -7.93 -7.18 -1.84
C PHE A 85 -8.60 -8.35 -2.55
N TYR A 86 -7.77 -9.35 -2.90
CA TYR A 86 -8.21 -10.57 -3.55
C TYR A 86 -7.87 -11.79 -2.68
N ASN A 87 -8.06 -11.60 -1.37
CA ASN A 87 -7.59 -12.49 -0.32
C ASN A 87 -8.68 -13.45 0.18
N ASP A 88 -9.91 -13.36 -0.32
CA ASP A 88 -10.98 -14.31 0.02
C ASP A 88 -11.10 -15.45 -1.03
N ARG A 89 -11.97 -16.43 -0.81
CA ARG A 89 -12.11 -17.59 -1.70
C ARG A 89 -12.73 -17.24 -3.07
N ALA A 90 -13.61 -16.24 -3.12
CA ALA A 90 -14.29 -15.83 -4.33
C ALA A 90 -13.45 -14.87 -5.18
N SER A 91 -12.65 -14.00 -4.55
CA SER A 91 -11.81 -13.02 -5.25
C SER A 91 -10.43 -13.56 -5.66
N PHE A 92 -9.90 -14.57 -4.97
CA PHE A 92 -8.57 -15.12 -5.29
C PHE A 92 -8.42 -15.65 -6.73
N PRO A 93 -9.41 -16.33 -7.35
CA PRO A 93 -9.31 -16.70 -8.77
C PRO A 93 -9.15 -15.50 -9.71
N VAL A 94 -9.69 -14.32 -9.35
CA VAL A 94 -9.53 -13.09 -10.13
C VAL A 94 -8.08 -12.60 -10.07
N LEU A 95 -7.44 -12.68 -8.90
CA LEU A 95 -6.01 -12.35 -8.76
C LEU A 95 -5.13 -13.24 -9.66
N LEU A 96 -5.39 -14.55 -9.67
CA LEU A 96 -4.67 -15.48 -10.53
C LEU A 96 -4.87 -15.15 -12.02
N GLN A 97 -6.09 -14.81 -12.43
CA GLN A 97 -6.36 -14.40 -13.80
C GLN A 97 -5.60 -13.11 -14.18
N MET A 98 -5.54 -12.13 -13.27
CA MET A 98 -4.77 -10.91 -13.50
C MET A 98 -3.27 -11.20 -13.63
N MET A 99 -2.71 -12.03 -12.74
CA MET A 99 -1.31 -12.46 -12.81
C MET A 99 -0.97 -13.15 -14.15
N CYS A 100 -1.87 -14.01 -14.63
CA CYS A 100 -1.69 -14.67 -15.93
C CYS A 100 -1.73 -13.67 -17.08
N SER A 101 -2.62 -12.67 -17.03
CA SER A 101 -2.79 -11.68 -18.09
C SER A 101 -1.62 -10.69 -18.17
N GLU A 102 -1.04 -10.32 -17.02
CA GLU A 102 0.10 -9.39 -16.94
C GLU A 102 1.38 -9.98 -17.51
N ARG A 103 1.57 -11.30 -17.41
CA ARG A 103 2.70 -11.99 -18.07
C ARG A 103 2.78 -11.72 -19.57
N ASP A 104 1.65 -11.44 -20.19
CA ASP A 104 1.54 -11.21 -21.64
C ASP A 104 1.56 -9.72 -22.03
N ARG A 105 1.27 -8.81 -21.09
CA ARG A 105 0.94 -7.40 -21.41
C ARG A 105 1.80 -6.33 -20.73
N ALA A 106 2.50 -6.65 -19.64
CA ALA A 106 3.34 -5.69 -18.90
C ALA A 106 2.64 -4.32 -18.68
N ASP A 107 1.40 -4.33 -18.18
CA ASP A 107 0.65 -3.12 -17.88
C ASP A 107 1.02 -2.59 -16.49
N GLU A 108 1.87 -1.56 -16.48
CA GLU A 108 2.33 -0.90 -15.25
C GLU A 108 1.27 -0.06 -14.52
N SER A 109 0.06 0.05 -15.09
CA SER A 109 -1.04 0.89 -14.59
C SER A 109 -2.35 0.13 -14.35
N GLY A 110 -2.35 -1.18 -14.60
CA GLY A 110 -3.54 -2.02 -14.50
C GLY A 110 -3.97 -2.34 -13.06
N PRO A 111 -5.11 -3.05 -12.89
CA PRO A 111 -5.61 -3.44 -11.57
C PRO A 111 -4.63 -4.26 -10.73
N LEU A 112 -3.79 -5.10 -11.37
CA LEU A 112 -2.76 -5.85 -10.67
C LEU A 112 -1.65 -4.92 -10.15
N ALA A 113 -1.21 -3.96 -10.96
CA ALA A 113 -0.21 -2.97 -10.57
C ALA A 113 -0.71 -2.12 -9.38
N TYR A 114 -1.99 -1.71 -9.41
CA TYR A 114 -2.63 -1.04 -8.28
C TYR A 114 -2.62 -1.92 -7.01
N HIS A 115 -3.02 -3.19 -7.13
CA HIS A 115 -3.04 -4.11 -6.01
C HIS A 115 -1.64 -4.34 -5.40
N ILE A 116 -0.62 -4.55 -6.24
CA ILE A 116 0.78 -4.68 -5.79
C ILE A 116 1.22 -3.41 -5.06
N THR A 117 1.02 -2.25 -5.68
CA THR A 117 1.40 -0.94 -5.10
C THR A 117 0.68 -0.69 -3.77
N LEU A 118 -0.58 -1.12 -3.64
CA LEU A 118 -1.34 -1.03 -2.41
C LEU A 118 -0.71 -1.90 -1.30
N VAL A 119 -0.38 -3.16 -1.59
CA VAL A 119 0.28 -4.06 -0.61
C VAL A 119 1.63 -3.50 -0.17
N GLU A 120 2.42 -2.95 -1.11
CA GLU A 120 3.69 -2.28 -0.80
C GLU A 120 3.51 -1.02 0.05
N LEU A 121 2.47 -0.22 -0.21
CA LEU A 121 2.14 0.95 0.61
C LEU A 121 1.79 0.53 2.05
N LEU A 122 0.97 -0.52 2.20
CA LEU A 122 0.61 -1.03 3.52
C LEU A 122 1.83 -1.58 4.27
N ALA A 123 2.75 -2.26 3.58
CA ALA A 123 4.02 -2.69 4.16
C ALA A 123 4.90 -1.51 4.60
N ALA A 124 4.97 -0.45 3.79
CA ALA A 124 5.71 0.77 4.15
C ALA A 124 5.08 1.51 5.34
N CYS A 125 3.77 1.37 5.55
CA CYS A 125 3.09 1.91 6.73
C CYS A 125 3.48 1.19 8.03
N THR A 126 3.81 -0.10 7.98
CA THR A 126 4.19 -0.90 9.16
C THR A 126 5.68 -0.93 9.45
N GLU A 127 6.51 -0.67 8.43
CA GLU A 127 7.97 -0.61 8.57
C GLU A 127 8.41 0.37 9.67
N GLY A 128 9.41 -0.02 10.47
CA GLY A 128 9.87 0.78 11.60
C GLY A 128 9.05 0.59 12.89
N LYS A 129 8.29 -0.52 12.98
CA LYS A 129 7.55 -0.98 14.17
C LYS A 129 6.41 -0.05 14.58
N ASN A 130 5.47 0.18 13.67
CA ASN A 130 4.31 1.02 13.95
C ASN A 130 3.09 0.16 14.35
N VAL A 131 2.98 -0.16 15.64
CA VAL A 131 1.91 -1.01 16.20
C VAL A 131 0.50 -0.62 15.78
N TYR A 132 0.20 0.69 15.67
CA TYR A 132 -1.11 1.14 15.23
C TYR A 132 -1.42 0.61 13.82
N THR A 133 -0.49 0.81 12.89
CA THR A 133 -0.63 0.32 11.51
C THR A 133 -0.54 -1.21 11.42
N GLU A 134 0.31 -1.87 12.21
CA GLU A 134 0.45 -3.33 12.23
C GLU A 134 -0.89 -4.01 12.58
N ILE A 135 -1.58 -3.53 13.61
CA ILE A 135 -2.89 -4.06 14.03
C ILE A 135 -3.92 -3.91 12.91
N LYS A 136 -3.94 -2.76 12.23
CA LYS A 136 -4.86 -2.50 11.12
C LYS A 136 -4.54 -3.40 9.91
N CYS A 137 -3.28 -3.45 9.51
CA CYS A 137 -2.80 -4.28 8.41
C CYS A 137 -3.08 -5.77 8.64
N ASN A 138 -2.88 -6.27 9.86
CA ASN A 138 -3.17 -7.65 10.22
C ASN A 138 -4.66 -8.00 10.02
N SER A 139 -5.55 -7.03 10.28
CA SER A 139 -6.99 -7.20 10.06
C SER A 139 -7.38 -7.18 8.58
N LEU A 140 -6.65 -6.41 7.76
CA LEU A 140 -6.91 -6.27 6.32
C LEU A 140 -6.36 -7.44 5.49
N LEU A 141 -5.14 -7.90 5.80
CA LEU A 141 -4.48 -9.03 5.17
C LEU A 141 -3.99 -10.03 6.23
N PRO A 142 -4.83 -10.99 6.64
CA PRO A 142 -4.42 -12.05 7.54
C PRO A 142 -3.31 -12.93 6.98
N LEU A 143 -2.48 -13.51 7.87
CA LEU A 143 -1.34 -14.33 7.49
C LEU A 143 -1.72 -15.55 6.63
N ASP A 144 -2.83 -16.21 6.97
CA ASP A 144 -3.32 -17.39 6.23
C ASP A 144 -3.62 -17.07 4.76
N ASP A 145 -4.19 -15.88 4.49
CA ASP A 145 -4.48 -15.45 3.14
C ASP A 145 -3.20 -15.10 2.37
N ILE A 146 -2.23 -14.48 3.03
CA ILE A 146 -0.92 -14.21 2.45
C ILE A 146 -0.23 -15.52 2.07
N VAL A 147 -0.15 -16.48 2.99
CA VAL A 147 0.46 -17.79 2.76
C VAL A 147 -0.20 -18.46 1.56
N ARG A 148 -1.53 -18.42 1.46
CA ARG A 148 -2.28 -18.97 0.33
C ARG A 148 -1.88 -18.33 -1.01
N VAL A 149 -1.67 -17.01 -1.05
CA VAL A 149 -1.24 -16.30 -2.27
C VAL A 149 0.19 -16.65 -2.62
N VAL A 150 1.14 -16.54 -1.70
CA VAL A 150 2.58 -16.66 -1.99
C VAL A 150 3.03 -18.10 -2.26
N THR A 151 2.32 -19.09 -1.73
CA THR A 151 2.61 -20.52 -1.96
C THR A 151 1.95 -21.07 -3.23
N HIS A 152 1.05 -20.32 -3.87
CA HIS A 152 0.42 -20.76 -5.11
C HIS A 152 1.44 -20.81 -6.27
N ASP A 153 1.38 -21.88 -7.06
CA ASP A 153 2.34 -22.13 -8.15
C ASP A 153 2.32 -21.03 -9.22
N ASP A 154 1.13 -20.53 -9.56
CA ASP A 154 0.94 -19.47 -10.55
C ASP A 154 1.26 -18.05 -10.03
N CYS A 155 1.57 -17.89 -8.75
CA CYS A 155 1.86 -16.58 -8.19
C CYS A 155 3.17 -16.01 -8.76
N ILE A 156 3.09 -14.82 -9.37
CA ILE A 156 4.22 -14.17 -10.05
C ILE A 156 5.19 -13.52 -9.06
N PRO A 157 6.47 -13.33 -9.44
CA PRO A 157 7.50 -12.78 -8.57
C PRO A 157 7.13 -11.44 -7.93
N GLU A 158 6.50 -10.54 -8.67
CA GLU A 158 6.15 -9.18 -8.24
C GLU A 158 5.16 -9.22 -7.06
N VAL A 159 4.12 -10.05 -7.17
CA VAL A 159 3.15 -10.24 -6.08
C VAL A 159 3.81 -10.95 -4.89
N LYS A 160 4.65 -11.97 -5.14
CA LYS A 160 5.39 -12.65 -4.06
C LYS A 160 6.26 -11.68 -3.28
N ILE A 161 7.01 -10.80 -3.96
CA ILE A 161 7.88 -9.81 -3.32
C ILE A 161 7.06 -8.85 -2.46
N ALA A 162 5.98 -8.29 -2.99
CA ALA A 162 5.13 -7.36 -2.24
C ALA A 162 4.55 -8.01 -0.97
N TYR A 163 4.00 -9.23 -1.09
CA TYR A 163 3.41 -9.96 0.03
C TYR A 163 4.46 -10.41 1.06
N VAL A 164 5.64 -10.87 0.62
CA VAL A 164 6.72 -11.27 1.53
C VAL A 164 7.27 -10.06 2.29
N ASN A 165 7.43 -8.92 1.61
CA ASN A 165 7.82 -7.67 2.28
C ASN A 165 6.77 -7.22 3.30
N PHE A 166 5.49 -7.36 2.96
CA PHE A 166 4.39 -7.10 3.90
C PHE A 166 4.48 -8.02 5.13
N VAL A 167 4.72 -9.33 4.96
CA VAL A 167 4.93 -10.26 6.08
C VAL A 167 6.13 -9.84 6.92
N ASN A 168 7.24 -9.49 6.28
CA ASN A 168 8.45 -9.09 6.97
C ASN A 168 8.19 -7.89 7.91
N HIS A 169 7.51 -6.85 7.43
CA HIS A 169 7.28 -5.64 8.22
C HIS A 169 6.07 -5.73 9.16
N CYS A 170 5.01 -6.46 8.78
CA CYS A 170 3.77 -6.52 9.56
C CYS A 170 3.72 -7.70 10.55
N TYR A 171 4.57 -8.74 10.40
CA TYR A 171 4.52 -9.94 11.23
C TYR A 171 5.87 -10.37 11.81
N VAL A 172 7.00 -10.11 11.14
CA VAL A 172 8.32 -10.58 11.58
C VAL A 172 9.08 -9.49 12.34
N ASP A 173 9.20 -8.30 11.77
CA ASP A 173 9.89 -7.15 12.36
C ASP A 173 8.90 -6.23 13.08
N THR A 174 8.11 -6.80 13.98
CA THR A 174 7.07 -6.08 14.73
C THR A 174 7.56 -5.64 16.11
N GLU A 175 6.83 -4.72 16.72
CA GLU A 175 7.07 -4.28 18.10
C GLU A 175 6.61 -5.34 19.14
N VAL A 176 5.66 -6.19 18.76
CA VAL A 176 5.15 -7.29 19.59
C VAL A 176 6.01 -8.52 19.35
N GLU A 177 6.88 -8.87 20.30
CA GLU A 177 7.45 -10.23 20.36
C GLU A 177 6.29 -11.22 20.32
N MET A 178 6.17 -11.99 19.23
CA MET A 178 5.25 -13.13 19.19
C MET A 178 5.66 -14.06 20.33
N LYS A 179 4.97 -13.95 21.47
CA LYS A 179 5.03 -14.97 22.50
C LYS A 179 4.51 -16.24 21.84
N GLU A 180 5.43 -17.17 21.61
CA GLU A 180 5.15 -18.51 21.15
C GLU A 180 3.98 -19.06 21.97
N ILE A 181 2.79 -19.13 21.37
CA ILE A 181 1.71 -19.93 21.90
C ILE A 181 1.96 -21.33 21.32
N TYR A 182 2.80 -22.09 22.04
CA TYR A 182 3.01 -23.51 21.83
C TYR A 182 1.71 -24.31 22.02
#